data_AF-A0A834XYD7-F1
#
_entry.id   AF-A0A834XYD7-F1
#
_cell.length_a   1.000
_cell.length_b   1.000
_cell.length_c   1.000
_cell.angle_alpha   90.00
_cell.angle_beta   90.00
_cell.angle_gamma   90.00
#
_symmetry.space_group_name_H-M   'P 1'
#
loop_
_entity.id
_entity.type
_entity.pdbx_description
1 polymer ?
#
loop_
_entity_poly.entity_id
_entity_poly.type
_entity_poly.pdbx_seq_one_letter_code
_entity_poly.pdbx_strand_id
1 'polypeptide(L)'
;MQRVLSYQTARGFEETSEFITKRMCISFLFSIGFLCLVCGFCLGRFAADTASNTRVEQERLEHTGNGLENVEYMRQIIIEKLQNNNYSIDQLSYKNGSLKSIKEMLSSLEYFDKLTFQMGCIIGTVTGRREPDKFVVLHATESPTMSIVIEIIKELNNLNIQYKWIPRRSLTFIMCEKHHDNNDSSINNCIDYVPTYSRKNIVAFVSLEAESLYSDGKYLTSGSDMVTSVVLETMKEHKNIEHDIFNNKICRLNIDVPHARIKYTKLAIVSDDHDDMFIVNWKNFAGIATTSIWKLSQITLFHWYPQNIKDTIDHTLTDLHDVPSTLKKNIEDKIKIITKFGNNLKDKTNSITPFKPLDVRMMNDLILNLDINLLCLDENLKSKTDVTIIYESFTNKNNINKYLEEMLNCYNKIINNFTINIIT
;
A
#
# COMPACT_ATOMS: atom_id res chain seq x y z
N MET A 1 -24.69 20.90 65.15
CA MET A 1 -24.47 20.68 66.60
C MET A 1 -23.87 21.94 67.21
N GLN A 2 -24.65 23.02 67.24
CA GLN A 2 -24.38 24.20 68.05
C GLN A 2 -25.19 24.06 69.35
N ARG A 3 -24.63 24.51 70.47
CA ARG A 3 -25.07 24.31 71.87
C ARG A 3 -24.75 22.92 72.41
N VAL A 4 -23.62 22.82 73.13
CA VAL A 4 -23.58 22.66 74.59
C VAL A 4 -22.12 22.86 74.99
N LEU A 5 -21.72 24.08 75.32
CA LEU A 5 -20.59 24.35 76.22
C LEU A 5 -20.83 25.72 76.87
N SER A 6 -21.86 25.76 77.71
CA SER A 6 -21.95 26.73 78.79
C SER A 6 -21.52 26.03 80.07
N TYR A 7 -20.27 26.21 80.50
CA TYR A 7 -19.92 26.17 81.91
C TYR A 7 -18.68 27.03 82.14
N GLN A 8 -18.84 28.04 82.98
CA GLN A 8 -17.82 29.03 83.30
C GLN A 8 -16.84 28.51 84.38
N THR A 9 -15.61 29.02 84.28
CA THR A 9 -14.69 29.43 85.36
C THR A 9 -14.19 28.39 86.35
N ALA A 10 -12.90 28.02 86.22
CA ALA A 10 -11.93 28.08 87.32
C ALA A 10 -10.48 27.84 86.82
N ARG A 11 -9.56 28.74 87.22
CA ARG A 11 -8.08 28.65 87.23
C ARG A 11 -7.31 28.77 85.90
N GLY A 12 -6.51 29.84 85.83
CA GLY A 12 -5.31 29.96 84.98
C GLY A 12 -5.46 30.84 83.73
N PHE A 13 -5.27 32.15 83.87
CA PHE A 13 -5.40 33.13 82.78
C PHE A 13 -4.15 33.30 81.89
N GLU A 14 -3.27 32.30 81.79
CA GLU A 14 -2.05 32.39 80.94
C GLU A 14 -1.91 31.32 79.85
N GLU A 15 -2.76 30.27 79.80
CA GLU A 15 -2.53 29.14 78.87
C GLU A 15 -3.60 28.97 77.77
N THR A 16 -4.67 29.77 77.75
CA THR A 16 -5.81 29.53 76.83
C THR A 16 -5.56 29.98 75.38
N SER A 17 -4.61 30.88 75.12
CA SER A 17 -4.29 31.32 73.75
C SER A 17 -3.51 30.27 72.96
N GLU A 18 -2.69 29.45 73.65
CA GLU A 18 -1.80 28.47 73.03
C GLU A 18 -2.57 27.22 72.54
N PHE A 19 -3.58 26.78 73.29
CA PHE A 19 -4.42 25.64 72.90
C PHE A 19 -5.34 25.97 71.71
N ILE A 20 -5.83 27.21 71.60
CA ILE A 20 -6.67 27.66 70.48
C ILE A 20 -5.83 27.81 69.22
N THR A 21 -4.62 28.38 69.32
CA THR A 21 -3.71 28.53 68.17
C THR A 21 -3.20 27.20 67.65
N LYS A 22 -2.85 26.22 68.51
CA LYS A 22 -2.44 24.87 68.07
C LYS A 22 -3.56 24.12 67.33
N ARG A 23 -4.81 24.18 67.80
CA ARG A 23 -5.95 23.55 67.11
C ARG A 23 -6.32 24.25 65.81
N MET A 24 -6.26 25.58 65.76
CA MET A 24 -6.46 26.34 64.52
C MET A 24 -5.34 26.06 63.50
N CYS A 25 -4.09 25.90 63.94
CA CYS A 25 -2.96 25.60 63.08
C CYS A 25 -3.08 24.20 62.46
N ILE A 26 -3.44 23.19 63.26
CA ILE A 26 -3.69 21.82 62.75
C ILE A 26 -4.86 21.82 61.77
N SER A 27 -5.97 22.50 62.10
CA SER A 27 -7.13 22.59 61.20
C SER A 27 -6.76 23.29 59.89
N PHE A 28 -5.98 24.37 59.94
CA PHE A 28 -5.51 25.09 58.76
C PHE A 28 -4.57 24.25 57.89
N LEU A 29 -3.64 23.51 58.48
CA LEU A 29 -2.77 22.57 57.76
C LEU A 29 -3.58 21.45 57.09
N PHE A 30 -4.60 20.91 57.77
CA PHE A 30 -5.52 19.95 57.15
C PHE A 30 -6.35 20.57 56.03
N SER A 31 -6.82 21.82 56.17
CA SER A 31 -7.53 22.53 55.11
C SER A 31 -6.67 22.72 53.87
N ILE A 32 -5.42 23.17 54.04
CA ILE A 32 -4.47 23.35 52.93
C ILE A 32 -4.13 21.99 52.32
N GLY A 33 -3.83 20.97 53.13
CA GLY A 33 -3.54 19.63 52.64
C GLY A 33 -4.70 19.03 51.84
N PHE A 34 -5.93 19.22 52.33
CA PHE A 34 -7.14 18.81 51.61
C PHE A 34 -7.32 19.59 50.31
N LEU A 35 -7.11 20.92 50.33
CA LEU A 35 -7.21 21.75 49.13
C LEU A 35 -6.17 21.36 48.08
N CYS A 36 -4.92 21.09 48.50
CA CYS A 36 -3.86 20.59 47.63
C CYS A 36 -4.20 19.21 47.03
N LEU A 37 -4.80 18.31 47.81
CA LEU A 37 -5.27 17.02 47.31
C LEU A 37 -6.37 17.16 46.26
N VAL A 38 -7.37 18.01 46.52
CA VAL A 38 -8.47 18.26 45.58
C VAL A 38 -7.96 18.95 44.32
N CYS A 39 -7.12 19.99 44.45
CA CYS A 39 -6.52 20.67 43.30
C CYS A 39 -5.63 19.71 42.51
N GLY A 40 -4.79 18.89 43.16
CA GLY A 40 -3.95 17.90 42.49
C GLY A 40 -4.76 16.83 41.76
N PHE A 41 -5.86 16.36 42.36
CA PHE A 41 -6.78 15.42 41.71
C PHE A 41 -7.45 16.04 40.47
N CYS A 42 -7.96 17.27 40.58
CA CYS A 42 -8.59 17.96 39.46
C CYS A 42 -7.60 18.27 38.33
N LEU A 43 -6.36 18.66 38.67
CA LEU A 43 -5.31 18.92 37.68
C LEU A 43 -4.87 17.64 36.98
N GLY A 44 -4.68 16.55 37.74
CA GLY A 44 -4.34 15.24 37.20
C GLY A 44 -5.42 14.71 36.26
N ARG A 45 -6.70 14.87 36.65
CA ARG A 45 -7.82 14.50 35.79
C ARG A 45 -7.89 15.35 34.53
N PHE A 46 -7.76 16.67 34.63
CA PHE A 46 -7.78 17.56 33.46
C PHE A 46 -6.63 17.25 32.49
N ALA A 47 -5.42 17.02 33.00
CA ALA A 47 -4.27 16.64 32.19
C ALA A 47 -4.50 15.28 31.51
N ALA A 48 -5.04 14.28 32.23
CA ALA A 48 -5.36 12.97 31.66
C ALA A 48 -6.46 13.05 30.58
N ASP A 49 -7.54 13.80 30.85
CA ASP A 49 -8.65 13.99 29.92
C ASP A 49 -8.16 14.73 28.66
N THR A 50 -7.36 15.79 28.82
CA THR A 50 -6.79 16.56 27.68
C THR A 50 -5.79 15.72 26.87
N ALA A 51 -4.95 14.92 27.52
CA ALA A 51 -4.02 14.03 26.84
C ALA A 51 -4.75 12.91 26.07
N SER A 52 -5.85 12.40 26.62
CA SER A 52 -6.70 11.42 25.93
C SER A 52 -7.40 12.04 24.71
N ASN A 53 -7.96 13.25 24.86
CA ASN A 53 -8.66 13.94 23.78
C ASN A 53 -7.71 14.33 22.64
N THR A 54 -6.54 14.88 22.96
CA THR A 54 -5.52 15.21 21.95
C THR A 54 -5.01 13.98 21.22
N ARG A 55 -4.85 12.84 21.92
CA ARG A 55 -4.51 11.57 21.28
C ARG A 55 -5.60 11.08 20.33
N VAL A 56 -6.87 11.16 20.72
CA VAL A 56 -8.00 10.77 19.86
C VAL A 56 -8.10 11.70 18.65
N GLU A 57 -7.84 13.00 18.81
CA GLU A 57 -7.80 13.95 17.69
C GLU A 57 -6.63 13.70 16.74
N GLN A 58 -5.43 13.40 17.27
CA GLN A 58 -4.28 13.02 16.44
C GLN A 58 -4.56 11.73 15.67
N GLU A 59 -5.12 10.71 16.33
CA GLU A 59 -5.54 9.48 15.66
C GLU A 59 -6.61 9.76 14.59
N ARG A 60 -7.59 10.65 14.86
CA ARG A 60 -8.58 11.12 13.88
C ARG A 60 -7.94 11.73 12.65
N LEU A 61 -7.02 12.65 12.85
CA LEU A 61 -6.26 13.28 11.78
C LEU A 61 -5.47 12.22 10.99
N GLU A 62 -4.75 11.32 11.64
CA GLU A 62 -3.99 10.28 10.94
C GLU A 62 -4.85 9.32 10.07
N HIS A 63 -6.16 9.30 10.24
CA HIS A 63 -7.08 8.42 9.53
C HIS A 63 -8.01 9.13 8.53
N THR A 64 -7.94 10.45 8.39
CA THR A 64 -8.68 11.20 7.36
C THR A 64 -8.28 10.74 5.96
N GLY A 65 -9.23 10.69 5.02
CA GLY A 65 -9.00 10.17 3.67
C GLY A 65 -8.36 8.78 3.63
N ASN A 66 -8.72 7.88 4.56
CA ASN A 66 -8.12 6.55 4.69
C ASN A 66 -6.60 6.58 5.01
N GLY A 67 -6.15 7.63 5.70
CA GLY A 67 -4.75 7.89 6.02
C GLY A 67 -3.94 8.55 4.89
N LEU A 68 -4.60 8.96 3.79
CA LEU A 68 -3.95 9.61 2.65
C LEU A 68 -4.01 11.14 2.73
N GLU A 69 -5.17 11.71 3.09
CA GLU A 69 -5.40 13.17 3.04
C GLU A 69 -4.35 13.97 3.80
N ASN A 70 -3.99 13.54 5.00
CA ASN A 70 -3.06 14.27 5.85
C ASN A 70 -1.60 14.18 5.43
N VAL A 71 -1.24 13.20 4.60
CA VAL A 71 0.12 13.02 4.07
C VAL A 71 0.20 13.38 2.59
N GLU A 72 -0.90 13.81 2.00
CA GLU A 72 -1.02 14.06 0.57
C GLU A 72 -0.11 15.20 0.09
N TYR A 73 0.05 16.24 0.90
CA TYR A 73 0.98 17.33 0.59
C TYR A 73 2.44 16.84 0.47
N MET A 74 2.85 15.84 1.27
CA MET A 74 4.19 15.27 1.18
C MET A 74 4.38 14.48 -0.12
N ARG A 75 3.33 13.80 -0.58
CA ARG A 75 3.32 13.15 -1.89
C ARG A 75 3.51 14.19 -2.99
N GLN A 76 2.75 15.28 -2.94
CA GLN A 76 2.84 16.38 -3.93
C GLN A 76 4.25 16.97 -3.99
N ILE A 77 4.90 17.19 -2.84
CA ILE A 77 6.30 17.67 -2.80
C ILE A 77 7.25 16.75 -3.59
N ILE A 78 7.12 15.42 -3.43
CA ILE A 78 7.99 14.48 -4.16
C ILE A 78 7.69 14.53 -5.65
N ILE A 79 6.40 14.53 -6.03
CA ILE A 79 5.99 14.57 -7.43
C ILE A 79 6.47 15.87 -8.10
N GLU A 80 6.33 17.01 -7.43
CA GLU A 80 6.83 18.29 -7.91
C GLU A 80 8.35 18.27 -8.09
N LYS A 81 9.12 17.70 -7.16
CA LYS A 81 10.57 17.57 -7.32
C LYS A 81 10.93 16.69 -8.51
N LEU A 82 10.29 15.53 -8.66
CA LEU A 82 10.50 14.65 -9.82
C LEU A 82 10.11 15.30 -11.14
N GLN A 83 9.09 16.18 -11.15
CA GLN A 83 8.64 16.87 -12.36
C GLN A 83 9.49 18.11 -12.70
N ASN A 84 9.96 18.85 -11.70
CA ASN A 84 10.65 20.12 -11.88
C ASN A 84 12.17 19.98 -11.95
N ASN A 85 12.74 18.85 -11.52
CA ASN A 85 14.17 18.62 -11.65
C ASN A 85 14.60 18.60 -13.13
N ASN A 86 15.73 19.28 -13.40
CA ASN A 86 16.39 19.30 -14.69
C ASN A 86 17.29 18.08 -14.80
N TYR A 87 16.71 16.98 -15.25
CA TYR A 87 17.46 15.75 -15.51
C TYR A 87 18.14 15.81 -16.87
N SER A 88 19.40 15.38 -16.94
CA SER A 88 20.05 15.04 -18.21
C SER A 88 19.83 13.57 -18.54
N ILE A 89 19.84 13.22 -19.83
CA ILE A 89 19.69 11.83 -20.26
C ILE A 89 20.84 10.97 -19.75
N ASP A 90 22.06 11.51 -19.65
CA ASP A 90 23.19 10.76 -19.09
C ASP A 90 23.00 10.41 -17.61
N GLN A 91 22.25 11.21 -16.85
CA GLN A 91 21.89 10.90 -15.46
C GLN A 91 20.83 9.79 -15.39
N LEU A 92 19.88 9.77 -16.33
CA LEU A 92 18.72 8.88 -16.32
C LEU A 92 18.90 7.60 -17.12
N SER A 93 19.74 7.64 -18.15
CA SER A 93 20.15 6.54 -19.00
C SER A 93 21.33 5.88 -18.32
N TYR A 94 21.04 5.01 -17.35
CA TYR A 94 22.05 4.26 -16.61
C TYR A 94 22.75 3.27 -17.57
N LYS A 95 23.71 3.76 -18.36
CA LYS A 95 24.32 3.00 -19.45
C LYS A 95 25.50 2.13 -19.00
N ASN A 96 26.14 2.40 -17.85
CA ASN A 96 27.44 1.79 -17.54
C ASN A 96 27.79 1.60 -16.05
N GLY A 97 26.86 1.79 -15.11
CA GLY A 97 27.17 1.48 -13.72
C GLY A 97 26.96 -0.01 -13.43
N SER A 98 27.81 -0.60 -12.59
CA SER A 98 27.53 -1.92 -12.02
C SER A 98 26.53 -1.77 -10.86
N LEU A 99 25.67 -2.77 -10.62
CA LEU A 99 24.83 -2.81 -9.41
C LEU A 99 25.63 -2.57 -8.11
N LYS A 100 26.92 -2.92 -8.10
CA LYS A 100 27.81 -2.62 -6.97
C LYS A 100 27.94 -1.11 -6.71
N SER A 101 28.08 -0.29 -7.76
CA SER A 101 28.13 1.17 -7.66
C SER A 101 26.79 1.75 -7.19
N ILE A 102 25.66 1.23 -7.68
CA ILE A 102 24.34 1.64 -7.14
C ILE A 102 24.25 1.32 -5.66
N LYS A 103 24.66 0.12 -5.24
CA LYS A 103 24.64 -0.26 -3.83
C LYS A 103 25.48 0.70 -2.99
N GLU A 104 26.68 1.05 -3.43
CA GLU A 104 27.56 2.00 -2.74
C GLU A 104 26.91 3.39 -2.62
N MET A 105 26.30 3.90 -3.71
CA MET A 105 25.54 5.15 -3.70
C MET A 105 24.32 5.08 -2.76
N LEU A 106 23.58 3.96 -2.75
CA LEU A 106 22.43 3.80 -1.85
C LEU A 106 22.84 3.61 -0.40
N SER A 107 24.02 3.04 -0.14
CA SER A 107 24.56 2.86 1.21
C SER A 107 24.93 4.18 1.88
N SER A 108 25.17 5.25 1.10
CA SER A 108 25.39 6.59 1.65
C SER A 108 24.09 7.30 2.04
N LEU A 109 22.94 6.78 1.61
CA LEU A 109 21.63 7.27 2.07
C LEU A 109 21.34 6.62 3.42
N GLU A 110 21.24 7.42 4.49
CA GLU A 110 20.76 6.98 5.82
C GLU A 110 19.25 6.68 5.84
N TYR A 111 18.74 6.13 4.73
CA TYR A 111 17.32 5.86 4.51
C TYR A 111 16.96 4.41 4.79
N PHE A 112 17.86 3.48 4.50
CA PHE A 112 17.60 2.04 4.60
C PHE A 112 17.98 1.49 5.96
N ASP A 113 17.08 0.71 6.55
CA ASP A 113 17.42 -0.11 7.74
C ASP A 113 18.26 -1.33 7.34
N LYS A 114 18.02 -1.85 6.14
CA LYS A 114 18.75 -2.99 5.58
C LYS A 114 18.96 -2.81 4.09
N LEU A 115 20.22 -2.87 3.66
CA LEU A 115 20.61 -2.85 2.26
C LEU A 115 21.54 -4.03 1.96
N THR A 116 21.06 -4.96 1.15
CA THR A 116 21.79 -6.19 0.82
C THR A 116 22.01 -6.33 -0.68
N PHE A 117 23.12 -6.98 -1.05
CA PHE A 117 23.36 -7.41 -2.41
C PHE A 117 23.39 -8.94 -2.42
N GLN A 118 22.43 -9.54 -3.11
CA GLN A 118 22.23 -10.98 -3.12
C GLN A 118 21.85 -11.43 -4.53
N MET A 119 22.55 -12.43 -5.06
CA MET A 119 22.18 -13.12 -6.30
C MET A 119 21.93 -12.19 -7.51
N GLY A 120 22.76 -11.16 -7.67
CA GLY A 120 22.61 -10.19 -8.77
C GLY A 120 21.53 -9.14 -8.57
N CYS A 121 21.02 -9.00 -7.34
CA CYS A 121 20.00 -8.03 -6.97
C CYS A 121 20.44 -7.15 -5.80
N ILE A 122 20.04 -5.88 -5.84
CA ILE A 122 20.07 -4.96 -4.70
C ILE A 122 18.70 -4.99 -4.05
N ILE A 123 18.66 -5.23 -2.74
CA ILE A 123 17.44 -5.23 -1.94
C ILE A 123 17.64 -4.22 -0.81
N GLY A 124 16.88 -3.13 -0.85
CA GLY A 124 16.82 -2.11 0.19
C GLY A 124 15.48 -2.14 0.90
N THR A 125 15.47 -2.13 2.24
CA THR A 125 14.24 -2.14 3.04
C THR A 125 14.22 -0.97 4.01
N VAL A 126 13.06 -0.33 4.10
CA VAL A 126 12.72 0.75 5.03
C VAL A 126 11.54 0.29 5.87
N THR A 127 11.68 0.35 7.19
CA THR A 127 10.73 -0.18 8.15
C THR A 127 9.55 0.77 8.32
N GLY A 128 8.34 0.22 8.20
CA GLY A 128 7.12 0.97 8.41
C GLY A 128 6.88 1.31 9.88
N ARG A 129 6.17 2.41 10.14
CA ARG A 129 5.90 2.87 11.51
C ARG A 129 4.79 2.10 12.21
N ARG A 130 3.74 1.70 11.48
CA ARG A 130 2.50 1.12 12.07
C ARG A 130 2.35 -0.37 11.76
N GLU A 131 2.72 -0.77 10.55
CA GLU A 131 2.66 -2.15 10.08
C GLU A 131 4.05 -2.55 9.54
N PRO A 132 5.08 -2.60 10.42
CA PRO A 132 6.46 -2.90 10.02
C PRO A 132 6.62 -4.31 9.43
N ASP A 133 5.71 -5.21 9.78
CA ASP A 133 5.67 -6.58 9.30
C ASP A 133 5.01 -6.75 7.93
N LYS A 134 4.45 -5.68 7.35
CA LYS A 134 3.80 -5.69 6.03
C LYS A 134 4.64 -4.92 5.02
N PHE A 135 4.81 -5.48 3.82
CA PHE A 135 5.74 -4.95 2.82
C PHE A 135 5.03 -4.52 1.53
N VAL A 136 5.37 -3.33 1.05
CA VAL A 136 5.11 -2.89 -0.33
C VAL A 136 6.43 -2.95 -1.08
N VAL A 137 6.47 -3.74 -2.14
CA VAL A 137 7.68 -3.99 -2.92
C VAL A 137 7.62 -3.21 -4.23
N LEU A 138 8.68 -2.47 -4.54
CA LEU A 138 8.92 -1.86 -5.86
C LEU A 138 10.07 -2.59 -6.53
N HIS A 139 9.82 -3.13 -7.71
CA HIS A 139 10.75 -3.96 -8.46
C HIS A 139 11.06 -3.35 -9.83
N ALA A 140 12.34 -3.37 -10.21
CA ALA A 140 12.82 -2.90 -11.51
C ALA A 140 13.98 -3.76 -12.03
N THR A 141 13.94 -4.12 -13.33
CA THR A 141 14.98 -4.95 -13.96
C THR A 141 15.72 -4.29 -15.11
N GLU A 142 15.22 -3.18 -15.62
CA GLU A 142 15.75 -2.53 -16.81
C GLU A 142 16.36 -1.19 -16.44
N SER A 143 17.48 -0.81 -17.07
CA SER A 143 18.18 0.46 -16.83
C SER A 143 17.27 1.69 -16.67
N PRO A 144 16.31 1.99 -17.59
CA PRO A 144 15.43 3.14 -17.44
C PRO A 144 14.49 3.03 -16.22
N THR A 145 14.10 1.82 -15.82
CA THR A 145 13.26 1.60 -14.64
C THR A 145 14.06 1.63 -13.34
N MET A 146 15.32 1.19 -13.36
CA MET A 146 16.22 1.29 -12.21
C MET A 146 16.53 2.76 -11.89
N SER A 147 16.76 3.61 -12.91
CA SER A 147 16.98 5.04 -12.66
C SER A 147 15.76 5.71 -12.04
N ILE A 148 14.54 5.33 -12.44
CA ILE A 148 13.31 5.75 -11.78
C ILE A 148 13.34 5.35 -10.29
N VAL A 149 13.59 4.07 -9.98
CA VAL A 149 13.62 3.59 -8.59
C VAL A 149 14.67 4.32 -7.75
N ILE A 150 15.86 4.56 -8.31
CA ILE A 150 16.94 5.30 -7.65
C ILE A 150 16.52 6.72 -7.29
N GLU A 151 15.92 7.46 -8.22
CA GLU A 151 15.49 8.84 -7.96
C GLU A 151 14.33 8.90 -6.97
N ILE A 152 13.40 7.94 -7.03
CA ILE A 152 12.36 7.79 -6.01
C ILE A 152 12.97 7.60 -4.61
N ILE A 153 13.96 6.72 -4.47
CA ILE A 153 14.65 6.48 -3.20
C ILE A 153 15.32 7.76 -2.68
N LYS A 154 16.00 8.52 -3.56
CA LYS A 154 16.65 9.78 -3.18
C LYS A 154 15.64 10.81 -2.67
N GLU A 155 14.51 10.96 -3.35
CA GLU A 155 13.49 11.91 -2.92
C GLU A 155 12.76 11.48 -1.65
N LEU A 156 12.53 10.18 -1.46
CA LEU A 156 12.01 9.66 -0.20
C LEU A 156 13.00 9.84 0.97
N ASN A 157 14.30 9.67 0.73
CA ASN A 157 15.33 9.98 1.72
C ASN A 157 15.31 11.47 2.09
N ASN A 158 15.22 12.37 1.09
CA ASN A 158 15.08 13.81 1.33
C ASN A 158 13.85 14.11 2.19
N LEU A 159 12.72 13.47 1.88
CA LEU A 159 11.49 13.63 2.64
C LEU A 159 11.64 13.12 4.08
N ASN A 160 12.31 11.99 4.30
CA ASN A 160 12.61 11.48 5.64
C ASN A 160 13.51 12.46 6.42
N ILE A 161 14.58 12.97 5.81
CA ILE A 161 15.49 13.91 6.48
C ILE A 161 14.77 15.20 6.86
N GLN A 162 14.02 15.80 5.92
CA GLN A 162 13.38 17.11 6.09
C GLN A 162 12.11 17.06 6.94
N TYR A 163 11.25 16.07 6.71
CA TYR A 163 9.91 16.01 7.28
C TYR A 163 9.72 14.86 8.27
N LYS A 164 10.75 14.04 8.52
CA LYS A 164 10.69 12.85 9.38
C LYS A 164 9.57 11.89 8.98
N TRP A 165 9.27 11.85 7.69
CA TRP A 165 8.26 10.96 7.15
C TRP A 165 8.76 9.52 7.15
N ILE A 166 7.90 8.63 7.63
CA ILE A 166 8.12 7.19 7.67
C ILE A 166 6.85 6.55 7.09
N PRO A 167 6.97 5.56 6.18
CA PRO A 167 5.80 4.92 5.61
C PRO A 167 5.01 4.16 6.68
N ARG A 168 3.69 4.02 6.51
CA ARG A 168 2.88 3.22 7.44
C ARG A 168 3.30 1.75 7.40
N ARG A 169 3.49 1.20 6.20
CA ARG A 169 4.02 -0.15 5.92
C ARG A 169 5.48 -0.10 5.49
N SER A 170 6.20 -1.20 5.65
CA SER A 170 7.59 -1.28 5.20
C SER A 170 7.67 -1.18 3.68
N LEU A 171 8.63 -0.41 3.17
CA LEU A 171 8.93 -0.31 1.74
C LEU A 171 10.14 -1.20 1.43
N THR A 172 10.07 -1.96 0.35
CA THR A 172 11.21 -2.75 -0.15
C THR A 172 11.46 -2.42 -1.60
N PHE A 173 12.69 -2.07 -1.94
CA PHE A 173 13.13 -1.74 -3.28
C PHE A 173 14.04 -2.86 -3.78
N ILE A 174 13.69 -3.45 -4.92
CA ILE A 174 14.41 -4.55 -5.53
C ILE A 174 14.85 -4.13 -6.94
N MET A 175 16.15 -4.12 -7.18
CA MET A 175 16.72 -3.84 -8.50
C MET A 175 17.66 -4.96 -8.91
N CYS A 176 17.43 -5.56 -10.08
CA CYS A 176 18.15 -6.73 -10.53
C CYS A 176 18.53 -6.63 -12.00
N GLU A 177 19.74 -7.03 -12.35
CA GLU A 177 20.14 -7.09 -13.76
C GLU A 177 19.41 -8.24 -14.46
N LYS A 178 18.84 -7.96 -15.64
CA LYS A 178 18.18 -8.96 -16.48
C LYS A 178 19.25 -9.91 -17.02
N HIS A 179 19.29 -11.15 -16.52
CA HIS A 179 20.17 -12.17 -17.09
C HIS A 179 19.68 -12.55 -18.50
N HIS A 180 20.60 -12.55 -19.46
CA HIS A 180 20.34 -12.71 -20.89
C HIS A 180 20.07 -14.17 -21.34
N ASP A 181 19.94 -15.12 -20.41
CA ASP A 181 19.72 -16.51 -20.78
C ASP A 181 18.29 -16.74 -21.31
N ASN A 182 18.24 -17.38 -22.47
CA ASN A 182 17.13 -17.40 -23.41
C ASN A 182 15.85 -18.04 -22.84
N ASN A 183 14.74 -17.36 -23.14
CA ASN A 183 13.34 -17.79 -23.04
C ASN A 183 12.75 -17.97 -21.63
N ASP A 184 11.76 -17.12 -21.34
CA ASP A 184 10.86 -17.08 -20.19
C ASP A 184 11.35 -16.48 -18.87
N SER A 185 10.75 -15.33 -18.54
CA SER A 185 10.45 -14.86 -17.17
C SER A 185 11.59 -14.29 -16.30
N SER A 186 12.30 -13.28 -16.80
CA SER A 186 13.28 -12.51 -16.00
C SER A 186 12.72 -11.80 -14.77
N ILE A 187 11.39 -11.71 -14.60
CA ILE A 187 10.74 -11.09 -13.44
C ILE A 187 10.61 -12.10 -12.28
N ASN A 188 10.50 -13.40 -12.57
CA ASN A 188 10.26 -14.43 -11.57
C ASN A 188 11.48 -14.67 -10.67
N ASN A 189 12.69 -14.54 -11.24
CA ASN A 189 13.92 -14.82 -10.50
C ASN A 189 14.06 -13.95 -9.23
N CYS A 190 13.60 -12.70 -9.25
CA CYS A 190 13.88 -11.75 -8.18
C CYS A 190 13.00 -11.96 -6.95
N ILE A 191 11.75 -12.39 -7.14
CA ILE A 191 10.85 -12.72 -6.04
C ILE A 191 11.16 -14.09 -5.43
N ASP A 192 11.80 -14.97 -6.20
CA ASP A 192 12.37 -16.24 -5.72
C ASP A 192 13.47 -16.05 -4.68
N TYR A 193 14.05 -14.84 -4.62
CA TYR A 193 14.99 -14.47 -3.57
C TYR A 193 14.33 -13.89 -2.32
N VAL A 194 13.03 -13.58 -2.36
CA VAL A 194 12.26 -13.27 -1.15
C VAL A 194 11.77 -14.58 -0.54
N PRO A 195 12.19 -14.93 0.69
CA PRO A 195 11.80 -16.19 1.30
C PRO A 195 10.28 -16.35 1.33
N THR A 196 9.77 -17.54 1.04
CA THR A 196 8.32 -17.83 0.95
C THR A 196 7.57 -17.43 2.22
N TYR A 197 8.18 -17.58 3.40
CA TYR A 197 7.59 -17.16 4.67
C TYR A 197 7.41 -15.64 4.80
N SER A 198 8.18 -14.84 4.05
CA SER A 198 8.07 -13.39 3.98
C SER A 198 7.07 -12.95 2.91
N ARG A 199 6.80 -13.78 1.89
CA ARG A 199 5.86 -13.45 0.81
C ARG A 199 4.44 -13.23 1.30
N LYS A 200 3.99 -14.00 2.29
CA LYS A 200 2.67 -13.80 2.95
C LYS A 200 2.48 -12.42 3.59
N ASN A 201 3.58 -11.70 3.81
CA ASN A 201 3.58 -10.36 4.38
C ASN A 201 3.69 -9.25 3.33
N ILE A 202 3.90 -9.61 2.05
CA ILE A 202 3.85 -8.65 0.95
C ILE A 202 2.38 -8.33 0.68
N VAL A 203 2.03 -7.05 0.86
CA VAL A 203 0.66 -6.57 0.60
C VAL A 203 0.51 -6.02 -0.82
N ALA A 204 1.62 -5.69 -1.47
CA ALA A 204 1.65 -5.29 -2.87
C ALA A 204 3.06 -5.45 -3.44
N PHE A 205 3.16 -6.06 -4.63
CA PHE A 205 4.37 -6.14 -5.44
C PHE A 205 4.17 -5.37 -6.74
N VAL A 206 4.86 -4.25 -6.91
CA VAL A 206 4.77 -3.39 -8.10
C VAL A 206 6.03 -3.58 -8.94
N SER A 207 5.88 -4.14 -10.14
CA SER A 207 6.99 -4.33 -11.10
C SER A 207 6.95 -3.26 -12.18
N LEU A 208 8.09 -2.60 -12.43
CA LEU A 208 8.25 -1.59 -13.48
C LEU A 208 9.00 -2.17 -14.68
N GLU A 209 8.47 -1.95 -15.88
CA GLU A 209 9.09 -2.34 -17.14
C GLU A 209 8.93 -1.25 -18.21
N ALA A 210 9.97 -1.04 -19.03
CA ALA A 210 9.94 -0.07 -20.11
C ALA A 210 10.68 -0.60 -21.33
N GLU A 211 9.95 -0.87 -22.42
CA GLU A 211 10.57 -1.27 -23.68
C GLU A 211 11.47 -0.16 -24.25
N SER A 212 10.97 1.07 -24.26
CA SER A 212 11.72 2.26 -24.68
C SER A 212 10.97 3.50 -24.23
N LEU A 213 11.61 4.38 -23.43
CA LEU A 213 11.05 5.69 -23.07
C LEU A 213 11.30 6.76 -24.14
N TYR A 214 12.15 6.48 -25.15
CA TYR A 214 12.55 7.41 -26.23
C TYR A 214 11.50 7.59 -27.34
N SER A 215 10.37 6.92 -27.24
CA SER A 215 9.32 6.88 -28.26
C SER A 215 7.98 7.21 -27.62
N ASP A 216 7.03 7.70 -28.43
CA ASP A 216 5.64 7.74 -27.99
C ASP A 216 5.14 6.32 -27.68
N GLY A 217 4.20 6.21 -26.76
CA GLY A 217 3.91 4.94 -26.12
C GLY A 217 2.75 5.00 -25.15
N LYS A 218 2.29 3.81 -24.76
CA LYS A 218 1.18 3.64 -23.83
C LYS A 218 1.65 2.96 -22.55
N TYR A 219 1.04 3.34 -21.45
CA TYR A 219 1.17 2.63 -20.17
C TYR A 219 0.13 1.51 -20.13
N LEU A 220 0.59 0.32 -19.81
CA LEU A 220 -0.23 -0.86 -19.60
C LEU A 220 -0.04 -1.33 -18.16
N THR A 221 -1.11 -1.87 -17.55
CA THR A 221 -1.02 -2.53 -16.25
C THR A 221 -1.77 -3.85 -16.21
N SER A 222 -1.20 -4.85 -15.54
CA SER A 222 -1.82 -6.15 -15.27
C SER A 222 -1.43 -6.61 -13.88
N GLY A 223 -2.26 -7.44 -13.26
CA GLY A 223 -1.97 -7.96 -11.92
C GLY A 223 -3.21 -8.42 -11.20
N SER A 224 -3.10 -8.44 -9.88
CA SER A 224 -4.21 -8.72 -8.98
C SER A 224 -5.10 -7.49 -8.83
N ASP A 225 -6.41 -7.71 -8.77
CA ASP A 225 -7.40 -6.66 -8.97
C ASP A 225 -7.25 -5.53 -7.94
N MET A 226 -6.97 -5.86 -6.68
CA MET A 226 -6.80 -4.86 -5.62
C MET A 226 -5.63 -3.91 -5.92
N VAL A 227 -4.44 -4.44 -6.21
CA VAL A 227 -3.23 -3.62 -6.43
C VAL A 227 -3.33 -2.89 -7.76
N THR A 228 -3.78 -3.58 -8.82
CA THR A 228 -3.97 -2.98 -10.14
C THR A 228 -4.98 -1.84 -10.11
N SER A 229 -6.04 -1.91 -9.30
CA SER A 229 -7.01 -0.82 -9.16
C SER A 229 -6.36 0.46 -8.62
N VAL A 230 -5.49 0.34 -7.59
CA VAL A 230 -4.75 1.48 -7.05
C VAL A 230 -3.83 2.07 -8.12
N VAL A 231 -3.08 1.22 -8.82
CA VAL A 231 -2.19 1.64 -9.91
C VAL A 231 -2.95 2.36 -11.02
N LEU A 232 -4.11 1.83 -11.45
CA LEU A 232 -4.96 2.44 -12.47
C LEU A 232 -5.45 3.84 -12.05
N GLU A 233 -5.80 4.01 -10.79
CA GLU A 233 -6.16 5.32 -10.24
C GLU A 233 -4.98 6.30 -10.32
N THR A 234 -3.76 5.87 -9.98
CA THR A 234 -2.57 6.73 -10.10
C THR A 234 -2.22 7.09 -11.54
N MET A 235 -2.45 6.19 -12.49
CA MET A 235 -2.25 6.46 -13.92
C MET A 235 -3.21 7.53 -14.42
N LYS A 236 -4.46 7.52 -13.95
CA LYS A 236 -5.47 8.55 -14.26
C LYS A 236 -5.06 9.94 -13.76
N GLU A 237 -4.40 10.01 -12.61
CA GLU A 237 -3.96 11.28 -12.02
C GLU A 237 -2.81 11.93 -12.79
N HIS A 238 -1.94 11.15 -13.43
CA HIS A 238 -0.70 11.65 -14.01
C HIS A 238 -0.81 11.99 -15.51
N LYS A 239 -1.91 11.65 -16.22
CA LYS A 239 -2.18 12.06 -17.61
C LYS A 239 -3.66 11.89 -18.03
N ASN A 240 -4.06 12.67 -19.04
CA ASN A 240 -5.19 12.39 -19.95
C ASN A 240 -4.91 11.13 -20.83
N ILE A 241 -4.59 9.98 -20.21
CA ILE A 241 -4.42 8.73 -20.95
C ILE A 241 -5.80 8.27 -21.40
N GLU A 242 -6.04 8.30 -22.71
CA GLU A 242 -7.15 7.55 -23.30
C GLU A 242 -6.98 6.09 -22.91
N HIS A 243 -7.96 5.64 -22.14
CA HIS A 243 -8.03 4.33 -21.56
C HIS A 243 -8.28 3.26 -22.62
N ASP A 244 -7.28 2.42 -22.87
CA ASP A 244 -7.57 0.99 -23.00
C ASP A 244 -7.40 0.39 -21.60
N ILE A 245 -8.42 0.58 -20.73
CA ILE A 245 -8.51 -0.07 -19.40
C ILE A 245 -8.37 -1.60 -19.52
N PHE A 246 -8.59 -2.13 -20.72
CA PHE A 246 -8.58 -3.55 -21.06
C PHE A 246 -7.59 -3.86 -22.17
N ASN A 247 -6.31 -3.49 -22.02
CA ASN A 247 -5.33 -4.08 -22.92
C ASN A 247 -4.91 -5.45 -22.38
N ASN A 248 -5.60 -6.47 -22.85
CA ASN A 248 -5.36 -7.89 -22.61
C ASN A 248 -4.03 -8.38 -23.23
N LYS A 249 -3.03 -7.51 -23.34
CA LYS A 249 -1.75 -7.70 -24.03
C LYS A 249 -0.57 -7.92 -23.08
N ILE A 250 -0.78 -7.87 -21.77
CA ILE A 250 0.27 -8.13 -20.78
C ILE A 250 -0.21 -9.11 -19.72
N CYS A 251 0.44 -10.27 -19.65
CA CYS A 251 0.15 -11.28 -18.64
C CYS A 251 0.48 -10.76 -17.22
N ARG A 252 -0.24 -11.31 -16.25
CA ARG A 252 0.04 -11.17 -14.82
C ARG A 252 1.42 -11.76 -14.48
N LEU A 253 1.94 -11.40 -13.31
CA LEU A 253 3.19 -11.98 -12.80
C LEU A 253 2.92 -13.38 -12.24
N ASN A 254 3.88 -14.29 -12.39
CA ASN A 254 3.76 -15.66 -11.87
C ASN A 254 4.20 -15.71 -10.40
N ILE A 255 3.44 -15.04 -9.53
CA ILE A 255 3.81 -14.86 -8.12
C ILE A 255 2.61 -15.03 -7.20
N ASP A 256 2.88 -15.53 -5.99
CA ASP A 256 1.90 -15.83 -4.95
C ASP A 256 1.59 -14.64 -4.03
N VAL A 257 1.67 -13.42 -4.57
CA VAL A 257 1.42 -12.18 -3.82
C VAL A 257 0.54 -11.22 -4.62
N PRO A 258 -0.20 -10.31 -3.95
CA PRO A 258 -0.91 -9.23 -4.62
C PRO A 258 0.08 -8.37 -5.40
N HIS A 259 -0.20 -8.06 -6.65
CA HIS A 259 0.78 -7.45 -7.53
C HIS A 259 0.19 -6.61 -8.65
N ALA A 260 1.02 -5.73 -9.19
CA ALA A 260 0.77 -5.03 -10.43
C ALA A 260 2.06 -4.89 -11.22
N ARG A 261 1.98 -5.14 -12.52
CA ARG A 261 3.04 -4.91 -13.49
C ARG A 261 2.69 -3.64 -14.26
N ILE A 262 3.56 -2.64 -14.21
CA ILE A 262 3.41 -1.41 -14.98
C ILE A 262 4.41 -1.45 -16.13
N LYS A 263 3.89 -1.50 -17.35
CA LYS A 263 4.72 -1.57 -18.57
C LYS A 263 4.51 -0.34 -19.43
N TYR A 264 5.59 0.33 -19.80
CA TYR A 264 5.59 1.29 -20.89
C TYR A 264 5.91 0.58 -22.22
N THR A 265 4.97 0.61 -23.16
CA THR A 265 5.13 0.02 -24.49
C THR A 265 5.17 1.09 -25.56
N LYS A 266 6.04 0.90 -26.55
CA LYS A 266 6.24 1.82 -27.66
C LYS A 266 5.08 1.72 -28.66
N LEU A 267 4.50 2.85 -29.05
CA LEU A 267 3.69 2.98 -30.26
C LEU A 267 4.65 3.19 -31.46
N ALA A 268 4.25 2.82 -32.67
CA ALA A 268 5.12 2.81 -33.85
C ALA A 268 6.00 4.08 -33.98
N ILE A 269 7.22 3.93 -34.54
CA ILE A 269 8.29 4.94 -34.58
C ILE A 269 7.80 6.22 -35.26
N VAL A 270 7.48 7.25 -34.48
CA VAL A 270 7.30 8.61 -34.98
C VAL A 270 7.87 9.61 -33.97
N SER A 271 9.10 10.07 -34.20
CA SER A 271 9.55 11.48 -34.08
C SER A 271 11.09 11.57 -34.06
N ASP A 272 11.61 12.69 -34.56
CA ASP A 272 13.03 13.05 -34.63
C ASP A 272 13.59 13.67 -33.33
N ASP A 273 12.78 13.80 -32.27
CA ASP A 273 13.14 14.46 -31.01
C ASP A 273 13.10 13.45 -29.83
N HIS A 274 14.10 12.58 -29.79
CA HIS A 274 14.16 11.42 -28.88
C HIS A 274 14.38 11.81 -27.40
N ASP A 275 15.02 12.96 -27.17
CA ASP A 275 15.60 13.30 -25.87
C ASP A 275 14.57 13.96 -24.93
N ASP A 276 13.84 14.95 -25.41
CA ASP A 276 12.76 15.60 -24.66
C ASP A 276 11.63 14.61 -24.34
N MET A 277 11.31 13.74 -25.29
CA MET A 277 10.28 12.72 -25.11
C MET A 277 10.69 11.68 -24.06
N PHE A 278 11.96 11.28 -24.04
CA PHE A 278 12.50 10.43 -22.97
C PHE A 278 12.28 11.06 -21.60
N ILE A 279 12.64 12.34 -21.42
CA ILE A 279 12.51 13.03 -20.13
C ILE A 279 11.06 13.11 -19.71
N VAL A 280 10.14 13.47 -20.62
CA VAL A 280 8.71 13.53 -20.33
C VAL A 280 8.17 12.15 -19.93
N ASN A 281 8.48 11.10 -20.68
CA ASN A 281 8.02 9.75 -20.37
C ASN A 281 8.61 9.23 -19.06
N TRP A 282 9.89 9.50 -18.80
CA TRP A 282 10.54 9.16 -17.54
C TRP A 282 9.86 9.84 -16.35
N LYS A 283 9.60 11.17 -16.43
CA LYS A 283 8.94 11.93 -15.36
C LYS A 283 7.54 11.40 -15.05
N ASN A 284 6.78 11.09 -16.10
CA ASN A 284 5.45 10.51 -15.95
C ASN A 284 5.49 9.12 -15.31
N PHE A 285 6.41 8.27 -15.75
CA PHE A 285 6.54 6.92 -15.20
C PHE A 285 7.02 6.97 -13.74
N ALA A 286 7.96 7.85 -13.41
CA ALA A 286 8.38 8.10 -12.04
C ALA A 286 7.23 8.60 -11.16
N GLY A 287 6.38 9.50 -11.66
CA GLY A 287 5.20 9.99 -10.95
C GLY A 287 4.17 8.88 -10.66
N ILE A 288 3.88 8.05 -11.66
CA ILE A 288 2.99 6.88 -11.51
C ILE A 288 3.54 5.90 -10.48
N ALA A 289 4.83 5.52 -10.61
CA ALA A 289 5.47 4.58 -9.69
C ALA A 289 5.49 5.12 -8.25
N THR A 290 5.89 6.38 -8.07
CA THR A 290 5.93 7.06 -6.77
C THR A 290 4.56 7.10 -6.11
N THR A 291 3.55 7.55 -6.85
CA THR A 291 2.19 7.66 -6.32
C THR A 291 1.61 6.28 -5.99
N SER A 292 1.90 5.27 -6.80
CA SER A 292 1.46 3.90 -6.56
C SER A 292 2.02 3.36 -5.24
N ILE A 293 3.34 3.42 -5.05
CA ILE A 293 3.96 2.92 -3.81
C ILE A 293 3.55 3.77 -2.60
N TRP A 294 3.35 5.08 -2.78
CA TRP A 294 2.89 5.97 -1.73
C TRP A 294 1.51 5.55 -1.24
N LYS A 295 0.53 5.45 -2.13
CA LYS A 295 -0.84 5.04 -1.78
C LYS A 295 -0.85 3.65 -1.14
N LEU A 296 -0.19 2.67 -1.74
CA LEU A 296 -0.14 1.30 -1.22
C LEU A 296 0.52 1.21 0.17
N SER A 297 1.54 2.04 0.42
CA SER A 297 2.22 2.06 1.71
C SER A 297 1.46 2.80 2.81
N GLN A 298 0.63 3.80 2.45
CA GLN A 298 -0.07 4.66 3.41
C GLN A 298 -1.53 4.31 3.65
N ILE A 299 -2.21 3.70 2.68
CA ILE A 299 -3.64 3.39 2.77
C ILE A 299 -3.95 2.58 4.04
N THR A 300 -4.85 3.05 4.89
CA THR A 300 -5.18 2.37 6.14
C THR A 300 -5.94 1.07 5.87
N LEU A 301 -6.91 1.15 4.97
CA LEU A 301 -7.84 0.07 4.64
C LEU A 301 -7.86 -0.17 3.13
N PHE A 302 -7.48 -1.37 2.70
CA PHE A 302 -7.57 -1.73 1.29
C PHE A 302 -9.02 -1.79 0.83
N HIS A 303 -9.24 -1.46 -0.43
CA HIS A 303 -10.53 -1.58 -1.08
C HIS A 303 -10.38 -2.51 -2.27
N TRP A 304 -11.33 -3.43 -2.41
CA TRP A 304 -11.46 -4.25 -3.61
C TRP A 304 -12.60 -3.67 -4.47
N TYR A 305 -12.33 -3.52 -5.77
CA TYR A 305 -13.27 -2.96 -6.73
C TYR A 305 -13.79 -4.07 -7.64
N PRO A 306 -14.85 -4.79 -7.23
CA PRO A 306 -15.33 -5.99 -7.92
C PRO A 306 -15.95 -5.71 -9.30
N GLN A 307 -16.16 -4.43 -9.64
CA GLN A 307 -16.62 -4.05 -10.97
C GLN A 307 -15.52 -4.24 -12.02
N ASN A 308 -14.25 -4.07 -11.64
CA ASN A 308 -13.13 -4.18 -12.58
C ASN A 308 -13.03 -5.60 -13.15
N ILE A 309 -13.03 -6.63 -12.30
CA ILE A 309 -13.01 -8.03 -12.75
C ILE A 309 -14.23 -8.38 -13.62
N LYS A 310 -15.39 -7.84 -13.28
CA LYS A 310 -16.63 -8.07 -14.04
C LYS A 310 -16.49 -7.50 -15.44
N ASP A 311 -16.12 -6.23 -15.55
CA ASP A 311 -15.99 -5.57 -16.85
C ASP A 311 -14.91 -6.23 -17.71
N THR A 312 -13.78 -6.64 -17.11
CA THR A 312 -12.71 -7.35 -17.80
C THR A 312 -13.20 -8.67 -18.40
N ILE A 313 -13.92 -9.47 -17.62
CA ILE A 313 -14.38 -10.79 -18.05
C ILE A 313 -15.54 -10.67 -19.04
N ASP A 314 -16.51 -9.80 -18.79
CA ASP A 314 -17.65 -9.58 -19.68
C ASP A 314 -17.16 -9.11 -21.06
N HIS A 315 -16.20 -8.18 -21.09
CA HIS A 315 -15.58 -7.74 -22.34
C HIS A 315 -14.83 -8.88 -23.04
N THR A 316 -13.98 -9.60 -22.30
CA THR A 316 -13.18 -10.71 -22.86
C THR A 316 -14.06 -11.83 -23.44
N LEU A 317 -15.15 -12.20 -22.76
CA LEU A 317 -16.05 -13.25 -23.21
C LEU A 317 -16.88 -12.82 -24.43
N THR A 318 -17.17 -11.53 -24.58
CA THR A 318 -17.92 -10.99 -25.73
C THR A 318 -17.16 -11.22 -27.03
N ASP A 319 -15.83 -11.08 -27.01
CA ASP A 319 -14.95 -11.22 -28.19
C ASP A 319 -14.79 -12.68 -28.69
N LEU A 320 -15.21 -13.68 -27.89
CA LEU A 320 -14.93 -15.10 -28.18
C LEU A 320 -16.05 -15.78 -29.00
N HIS A 321 -16.00 -15.76 -30.33
CA HIS A 321 -17.09 -16.34 -31.13
C HIS A 321 -17.19 -17.88 -31.08
N ASP A 322 -16.08 -18.60 -30.85
CA ASP A 322 -16.01 -20.07 -30.96
C ASP A 322 -16.26 -20.84 -29.65
N VAL A 323 -16.55 -20.13 -28.56
CA VAL A 323 -16.76 -20.73 -27.23
C VAL A 323 -18.25 -21.03 -26.97
N PRO A 324 -18.60 -22.22 -26.43
CA PRO A 324 -19.98 -22.55 -26.11
C PRO A 324 -20.69 -21.50 -25.25
N SER A 325 -21.88 -21.06 -25.67
CA SER A 325 -22.66 -20.05 -24.95
C SER A 325 -23.01 -20.46 -23.52
N THR A 326 -23.17 -21.76 -23.28
CA THR A 326 -23.38 -22.34 -21.94
C THR A 326 -22.17 -22.10 -21.02
N LEU A 327 -20.95 -22.28 -21.52
CA LEU A 327 -19.73 -22.07 -20.76
C LEU A 327 -19.53 -20.59 -20.43
N LYS A 328 -19.75 -19.69 -21.39
CA LYS A 328 -19.72 -18.24 -21.16
C LYS A 328 -20.69 -17.81 -20.07
N LYS A 329 -21.96 -18.23 -20.21
CA LYS A 329 -23.02 -17.90 -19.24
C LYS A 329 -22.70 -18.43 -17.84
N ASN A 330 -22.14 -19.63 -17.74
CA ASN A 330 -21.71 -20.18 -16.46
C ASN A 330 -20.62 -19.33 -15.80
N ILE A 331 -19.64 -18.84 -16.57
CA ILE A 331 -18.59 -17.95 -16.04
C ILE A 331 -19.21 -16.61 -15.60
N GLU A 332 -20.03 -15.98 -16.44
CA GLU A 332 -20.73 -14.73 -16.12
C GLU A 332 -21.56 -14.84 -14.82
N ASP A 333 -22.29 -15.95 -14.64
CA ASP A 333 -23.10 -16.18 -13.46
C ASP A 333 -22.24 -16.35 -12.19
N LYS A 334 -21.06 -16.95 -12.30
CA LYS A 334 -20.11 -17.03 -11.17
C LYS A 334 -19.49 -15.67 -10.85
N ILE A 335 -19.15 -14.89 -11.86
CA ILE A 335 -18.67 -13.53 -11.67
C ILE A 335 -19.71 -12.64 -10.98
N LYS A 336 -21.00 -12.75 -11.35
CA LYS A 336 -22.08 -12.03 -10.64
C LYS A 336 -22.09 -12.35 -9.14
N ILE A 337 -21.90 -13.61 -8.76
CA ILE A 337 -21.84 -14.03 -7.35
C ILE A 337 -20.60 -13.42 -6.66
N ILE A 338 -19.43 -13.53 -7.28
CA ILE A 338 -18.17 -12.97 -6.79
C ILE A 338 -18.27 -11.44 -6.61
N THR A 339 -18.84 -10.74 -7.59
CA THR A 339 -19.06 -9.29 -7.53
C THR A 339 -20.03 -8.90 -6.43
N LYS A 340 -21.11 -9.66 -6.23
CA LYS A 340 -22.05 -9.43 -5.12
C LYS A 340 -21.36 -9.58 -3.76
N PHE A 341 -20.54 -10.62 -3.60
CA PHE A 341 -19.73 -10.80 -2.39
C PHE A 341 -18.77 -9.63 -2.19
N GLY A 342 -18.09 -9.18 -3.25
CA GLY A 342 -17.20 -8.03 -3.21
C GLY A 342 -17.86 -6.73 -2.80
N ASN A 343 -19.07 -6.48 -3.29
CA ASN A 343 -19.83 -5.29 -2.90
C ASN A 343 -20.22 -5.35 -1.43
N ASN A 344 -20.68 -6.50 -0.92
CA ASN A 344 -20.94 -6.67 0.51
C ASN A 344 -19.67 -6.47 1.35
N LEU A 345 -18.51 -6.94 0.87
CA LEU A 345 -17.23 -6.74 1.54
C LEU A 345 -16.87 -5.25 1.56
N LYS A 346 -17.02 -4.54 0.45
CA LYS A 346 -16.81 -3.09 0.34
C LYS A 346 -17.69 -2.32 1.32
N ASP A 347 -18.97 -2.66 1.44
CA ASP A 347 -19.88 -2.02 2.39
C ASP A 347 -19.45 -2.28 3.84
N LYS A 348 -19.03 -3.51 4.15
CA LYS A 348 -18.48 -3.85 5.46
C LYS A 348 -17.19 -3.09 5.75
N THR A 349 -16.29 -2.97 4.77
CA THR A 349 -15.06 -2.18 4.84
C THR A 349 -15.36 -0.72 5.16
N ASN A 350 -16.34 -0.10 4.48
CA ASN A 350 -16.76 1.28 4.75
C ASN A 350 -17.34 1.49 6.15
N SER A 351 -17.90 0.44 6.77
CA SER A 351 -18.44 0.50 8.14
C SER A 351 -17.38 0.39 9.24
N ILE A 352 -16.15 -0.01 8.91
CA ILE A 352 -15.07 -0.16 9.89
C ILE A 352 -14.58 1.21 10.32
N THR A 353 -14.59 1.45 11.63
CA THR A 353 -13.94 2.62 12.21
C THR A 353 -12.41 2.44 12.11
N PRO A 354 -11.68 3.34 11.42
CA PRO A 354 -10.24 3.22 11.25
C PRO A 354 -9.44 3.30 12.56
N PHE A 355 -10.08 3.74 13.65
CA PHE A 355 -9.55 3.80 15.03
C PHE A 355 -9.43 2.44 15.73
N LYS A 356 -9.86 1.34 15.11
CA LYS A 356 -9.70 -0.01 15.65
C LYS A 356 -8.64 -0.77 14.84
N PRO A 357 -7.36 -0.75 15.26
CA PRO A 357 -6.27 -1.32 14.48
C PRO A 357 -6.45 -2.81 14.18
N LEU A 358 -7.04 -3.56 15.11
CA LEU A 358 -7.31 -4.98 14.93
C LEU A 358 -8.34 -5.23 13.82
N ASP A 359 -9.46 -4.50 13.83
CA ASP A 359 -10.52 -4.64 12.83
C ASP A 359 -10.00 -4.27 11.43
N VAL A 360 -9.23 -3.18 11.33
CA VAL A 360 -8.55 -2.76 10.10
C VAL A 360 -7.60 -3.86 9.61
N ARG A 361 -6.79 -4.44 10.49
CA ARG A 361 -5.83 -5.49 10.15
C ARG A 361 -6.53 -6.76 9.67
N MET A 362 -7.55 -7.21 10.39
CA MET A 362 -8.36 -8.38 10.01
C MET A 362 -9.03 -8.19 8.65
N MET A 363 -9.57 -6.99 8.39
CA MET A 363 -10.18 -6.69 7.10
C MET A 363 -9.14 -6.64 5.97
N ASN A 364 -7.99 -6.00 6.19
CA ASN A 364 -6.91 -5.99 5.21
C ASN A 364 -6.43 -7.41 4.89
N ASP A 365 -6.21 -8.25 5.89
CA ASP A 365 -5.80 -9.64 5.69
C ASP A 365 -6.88 -10.44 4.93
N LEU A 366 -8.17 -10.20 5.19
CA LEU A 366 -9.27 -10.82 4.45
C LEU A 366 -9.27 -10.39 2.97
N ILE A 367 -9.11 -9.10 2.69
CA ILE A 367 -9.06 -8.56 1.32
C ILE A 367 -7.84 -9.08 0.56
N LEU A 368 -6.67 -9.12 1.22
CA LEU A 368 -5.44 -9.65 0.64
C LEU A 368 -5.59 -11.12 0.26
N ASN A 369 -6.13 -11.94 1.17
CA ASN A 369 -6.39 -13.35 0.91
C ASN A 369 -7.41 -13.56 -0.22
N LEU A 370 -8.45 -12.71 -0.28
CA LEU A 370 -9.41 -12.72 -1.38
C LEU A 370 -8.73 -12.46 -2.73
N ASP A 371 -7.92 -11.40 -2.81
CA ASP A 371 -7.24 -10.96 -4.02
C ASP A 371 -6.30 -12.06 -4.56
N ILE A 372 -5.52 -12.70 -3.68
CA ILE A 372 -4.64 -13.83 -4.06
C ILE A 372 -5.45 -15.04 -4.51
N ASN A 373 -6.51 -15.41 -3.79
CA ASN A 373 -7.31 -16.59 -4.13
C ASN A 373 -7.99 -16.43 -5.50
N LEU A 374 -8.39 -15.22 -5.88
CA LEU A 374 -8.96 -14.91 -7.20
C LEU A 374 -7.98 -15.09 -8.37
N LEU A 375 -6.66 -15.11 -8.12
CA LEU A 375 -5.66 -15.43 -9.15
C LEU A 375 -5.66 -16.90 -9.55
N CYS A 376 -6.12 -17.81 -8.67
CA CYS A 376 -6.22 -19.23 -8.96
C CYS A 376 -4.90 -19.85 -9.43
N LEU A 377 -3.84 -19.66 -8.64
CA LEU A 377 -2.48 -20.03 -9.02
C LEU A 377 -2.34 -21.54 -9.32
N ASP A 378 -1.61 -21.87 -10.38
CA ASP A 378 -1.18 -23.23 -10.69
C ASP A 378 0.14 -23.61 -9.95
N GLU A 379 0.67 -24.79 -10.25
CA GLU A 379 1.93 -25.28 -9.65
C GLU A 379 3.15 -24.40 -9.99
N ASN A 380 3.07 -23.62 -11.07
CA ASN A 380 4.10 -22.69 -11.52
C ASN A 380 3.76 -21.23 -11.15
N LEU A 381 2.83 -21.02 -10.21
CA LEU A 381 2.35 -19.70 -9.79
C LEU A 381 1.71 -18.88 -10.91
N LYS A 382 1.30 -19.49 -12.02
CA LYS A 382 0.58 -18.83 -13.11
C LYS A 382 -0.89 -18.66 -12.73
N SER A 383 -1.44 -17.48 -13.00
CA SER A 383 -2.84 -17.18 -12.74
C SER A 383 -3.76 -17.87 -13.76
N LYS A 384 -4.63 -18.79 -13.31
CA LYS A 384 -5.66 -19.43 -14.16
C LYS A 384 -6.85 -18.53 -14.50
N THR A 385 -6.88 -17.32 -13.92
CA THR A 385 -7.88 -16.28 -14.23
C THR A 385 -7.28 -15.14 -15.05
N ASP A 386 -6.07 -15.32 -15.60
CA ASP A 386 -5.45 -14.31 -16.46
C ASP A 386 -6.17 -14.27 -17.81
N VAL A 387 -6.78 -13.14 -18.13
CA VAL A 387 -7.51 -12.97 -19.38
C VAL A 387 -6.60 -12.86 -20.60
N THR A 388 -5.33 -12.47 -20.45
CA THR A 388 -4.39 -12.43 -21.58
C THR A 388 -4.14 -13.81 -22.17
N ILE A 389 -4.12 -14.85 -21.33
CA ILE A 389 -3.98 -16.25 -21.77
C ILE A 389 -5.15 -16.66 -22.68
N ILE A 390 -6.34 -16.10 -22.49
CA ILE A 390 -7.50 -16.34 -23.34
C ILE A 390 -7.21 -15.84 -24.76
N TYR A 391 -6.70 -14.62 -24.91
CA TYR A 391 -6.38 -14.03 -26.22
C TYR A 391 -5.23 -14.76 -26.91
N GLU A 392 -4.18 -15.15 -26.17
CA GLU A 392 -3.09 -15.96 -26.70
C GLU A 392 -3.59 -17.33 -27.18
N SER A 393 -4.45 -17.98 -26.38
CA SER A 393 -5.02 -19.29 -26.71
C SER A 393 -5.98 -19.22 -27.89
N PHE A 394 -6.76 -18.14 -28.01
CA PHE A 394 -7.63 -17.86 -29.14
C PHE A 394 -6.83 -17.67 -30.43
N THR A 395 -5.78 -16.84 -30.39
CA THR A 395 -4.92 -16.55 -31.55
C THR A 395 -4.18 -17.80 -32.04
N ASN A 396 -3.72 -18.65 -31.11
CA ASN A 396 -2.96 -19.86 -31.43
C ASN A 396 -3.85 -21.10 -31.68
N LYS A 397 -5.19 -20.96 -31.68
CA LYS A 397 -6.17 -22.08 -31.79
C LYS A 397 -5.91 -23.21 -30.79
N ASN A 398 -5.39 -22.88 -29.62
CA ASN A 398 -5.17 -23.81 -28.54
C ASN A 398 -6.47 -24.07 -27.76
N ASN A 399 -6.45 -25.05 -26.85
CA ASN A 399 -7.59 -25.51 -26.02
C ASN A 399 -8.20 -24.42 -25.11
N ILE A 400 -8.81 -23.38 -25.69
CA ILE A 400 -9.47 -22.28 -24.98
C ILE A 400 -10.60 -22.77 -24.07
N ASN A 401 -11.35 -23.78 -24.51
CA ASN A 401 -12.41 -24.39 -23.71
C ASN A 401 -11.86 -24.99 -22.42
N LYS A 402 -10.72 -25.69 -22.50
CA LYS A 402 -10.06 -26.26 -21.31
C LYS A 402 -9.65 -25.16 -20.32
N TYR A 403 -9.08 -24.06 -20.82
CA TYR A 403 -8.69 -22.94 -19.97
C TYR A 403 -9.91 -22.30 -19.27
N LEU A 404 -10.99 -22.07 -20.01
CA LEU A 404 -12.24 -21.53 -19.47
C LEU A 404 -12.91 -22.47 -18.46
N GLU A 405 -12.82 -23.79 -18.66
CA GLU A 405 -13.27 -24.78 -17.68
C GLU A 405 -12.43 -24.76 -16.40
N GLU A 406 -11.10 -24.62 -16.51
CA GLU A 406 -10.21 -24.46 -15.36
C GLU A 406 -10.51 -23.17 -14.58
N MET A 407 -10.75 -22.07 -15.29
CA MET A 407 -11.19 -20.79 -14.71
C MET A 407 -12.52 -20.95 -13.95
N LEU A 408 -13.51 -21.58 -14.58
CA LEU A 408 -14.82 -21.84 -13.97
C LEU A 408 -14.70 -22.71 -12.71
N ASN A 409 -13.89 -23.76 -12.78
CA ASN A 409 -13.60 -24.63 -11.63
C ASN A 409 -12.96 -23.85 -10.49
N CYS A 410 -12.09 -22.90 -10.79
CA CYS A 410 -11.54 -22.05 -9.76
C CYS A 410 -12.60 -21.16 -9.10
N TYR A 411 -13.43 -20.47 -9.88
CA TYR A 411 -14.50 -19.64 -9.31
C TYR A 411 -15.46 -20.45 -8.44
N ASN A 412 -15.75 -21.70 -8.81
CA ASN A 412 -16.54 -22.61 -7.96
C ASN A 412 -15.86 -22.88 -6.61
N LYS A 413 -14.55 -23.17 -6.59
CA LYS A 413 -13.80 -23.39 -5.33
C LYS A 413 -13.83 -22.15 -4.44
N ILE A 414 -13.60 -20.99 -5.04
CA ILE A 414 -13.58 -19.70 -4.34
C ILE A 414 -14.95 -19.40 -3.70
N ILE A 415 -16.03 -19.54 -4.48
CA ILE A 415 -17.39 -19.33 -3.98
C ILE A 415 -17.72 -20.30 -2.83
N ASN A 416 -17.35 -21.57 -2.95
CA ASN A 416 -17.56 -22.55 -1.88
C ASN A 416 -16.82 -22.14 -0.60
N ASN A 417 -15.57 -21.68 -0.70
CA ASN A 417 -14.80 -21.19 0.44
C ASN A 417 -15.43 -19.95 1.09
N PHE A 418 -15.99 -19.01 0.30
CA PHE A 418 -16.70 -17.86 0.87
C PHE A 418 -17.99 -18.26 1.56
N THR A 419 -18.73 -19.21 1.00
CA THR A 419 -20.02 -19.64 1.56
C THR A 419 -19.83 -20.31 2.92
N ILE A 420 -18.72 -21.04 3.11
CA ILE A 420 -18.36 -21.66 4.39
C ILE A 420 -17.94 -20.61 5.43
N ASN A 421 -17.10 -19.64 5.05
CA ASN A 421 -16.58 -18.61 5.96
C ASN A 421 -17.58 -17.50 6.33
N ILE A 422 -18.75 -17.42 5.68
CA ILE A 422 -19.84 -16.49 6.04
C ILE A 422 -20.79 -17.12 7.09
N ILE A 423 -20.76 -18.45 7.25
CA ILE A 423 -21.64 -19.20 8.17
C ILE A 423 -20.97 -19.44 9.53
N THR A 424 -19.64 -19.37 9.60
CA THR A 424 -18.84 -19.39 10.85
C THR A 424 -18.42 -17.99 11.24
#